data_AF-A0A924L5H8-F1
#
_entry.id   AF-A0A924L5H8-F1
#
_cell.length_a   1.000
_cell.length_b   1.000
_cell.length_c   1.000
_cell.angle_alpha   90.00
_cell.angle_beta   90.00
_cell.angle_gamma   90.00
#
_symmetry.space_group_name_H-M   'P 1'
#
loop_
_entity.id
_entity.type
_entity.pdbx_description
1 polymer ?
#
loop_
_entity_poly.entity_id
_entity_poly.type
_entity_poly.pdbx_seq_one_letter_code
_entity_poly.pdbx_strand_id
1 'polypeptide(L)' 'MLTVVEVAKFMSVSDKTIRKWCAEGRIPHGRLAGTIRFDREQLQAWVDEGWNPNPNATTKEPEE' A
#
# COMPACT_ATOMS: atom_id res chain seq x y z
N MET A 1 -8.71 -11.95 1.75
CA MET A 1 -9.01 -10.79 0.87
C MET A 1 -9.40 -9.59 1.71
N LEU A 2 -8.60 -8.53 1.66
CA LEU A 2 -8.81 -7.26 2.36
C LEU A 2 -9.52 -6.25 1.43
N THR A 3 -10.29 -5.36 2.03
CA THR A 3 -10.89 -4.19 1.35
C THR A 3 -9.96 -2.98 1.40
N VAL A 4 -10.24 -1.97 0.57
CA VAL A 4 -9.54 -0.66 0.59
C VAL A 4 -9.46 -0.08 2.01
N VAL A 5 -10.53 -0.21 2.79
CA VAL A 5 -10.62 0.35 4.15
C VAL A 5 -9.73 -0.43 5.13
N GLU A 6 -9.66 -1.75 5.01
CA GLU A 6 -8.79 -2.56 5.86
C GLU A 6 -7.32 -2.33 5.54
N VAL A 7 -6.96 -2.21 4.27
CA VAL A 7 -5.60 -1.87 3.85
C VAL A 7 -5.20 -0.49 4.34
N ALA A 8 -6.10 0.49 4.22
CA ALA A 8 -5.89 1.85 4.74
C ALA A 8 -5.58 1.84 6.25
N LYS A 9 -6.35 1.07 7.04
CA LYS A 9 -6.10 0.91 8.48
C LYS A 9 -4.79 0.17 8.78
N PHE A 10 -4.50 -0.89 8.03
CA PHE A 10 -3.30 -1.69 8.22
C PHE A 10 -2.01 -0.88 8.00
N MET A 11 -2.04 0.02 7.02
CA MET A 11 -0.87 0.82 6.64
C MET A 11 -0.90 2.24 7.23
N SER A 12 -1.93 2.55 8.02
CA SER A 12 -2.16 3.86 8.63
C SER A 12 -2.15 5.01 7.61
N VAL A 13 -2.76 4.79 6.44
CA VAL A 13 -2.90 5.75 5.34
C VAL A 13 -4.37 5.97 5.01
N SER A 14 -4.70 7.10 4.39
CA SER A 14 -6.09 7.42 4.01
C SER A 14 -6.59 6.51 2.87
N ASP A 15 -7.88 6.18 2.89
CA ASP A 15 -8.55 5.40 1.84
C ASP A 15 -8.44 6.06 0.46
N LYS A 16 -8.44 7.40 0.40
CA LYS A 16 -8.17 8.18 -0.80
C LYS A 16 -6.81 7.84 -1.41
N THR A 17 -5.79 7.70 -0.57
CA THR A 17 -4.43 7.40 -1.00
C THR A 17 -4.34 5.98 -1.57
N ILE A 18 -4.97 5.00 -0.91
CA ILE A 18 -5.07 3.62 -1.42
C ILE A 18 -5.79 3.59 -2.77
N ARG A 19 -6.92 4.29 -2.92
CA ARG A 19 -7.66 4.39 -4.19
C ARG A 19 -6.81 5.02 -5.28
N LYS A 20 -6.05 6.07 -4.94
CA LYS A 20 -5.13 6.74 -5.87
C LYS A 20 -4.04 5.78 -6.34
N TRP A 21 -3.41 5.05 -5.43
CA TRP A 21 -2.39 4.06 -5.77
C TRP A 21 -2.94 2.89 -6.59
N CYS A 22 -4.19 2.49 -6.35
CA CYS A 22 -4.86 1.51 -7.19
C CYS A 22 -5.12 2.05 -8.60
N ALA A 23 -5.49 3.32 -8.74
CA ALA A 23 -5.61 3.95 -10.05
C ALA A 23 -4.25 4.12 -10.76
N GLU A 24 -3.18 4.40 -10.00
CA GLU A 24 -1.80 4.50 -10.50
C GLU A 24 -1.15 3.12 -10.74
N GLY A 25 -1.74 2.01 -10.29
CA GLY A 25 -1.15 0.67 -10.39
C GLY A 25 0.08 0.46 -9.50
N ARG A 26 0.24 1.25 -8.42
CA ARG A 26 1.39 1.21 -7.51
C ARG A 26 1.27 0.18 -6.39
N ILE A 27 0.04 -0.18 -6.03
CA ILE A 27 -0.25 -1.13 -4.95
C ILE A 27 -0.73 -2.45 -5.57
N PRO A 28 -0.23 -3.62 -5.12
CA PRO A 28 -0.73 -4.91 -5.58
C PRO A 28 -2.22 -5.05 -5.22
N HIS A 29 -3.07 -5.09 -6.25
CA HIS A 29 -4.51 -5.23 -6.10
C HIS A 29 -5.10 -6.22 -7.10
N GLY A 30 -6.07 -7.01 -6.66
CA GLY A 30 -6.89 -7.85 -7.52
C GLY A 30 -8.21 -7.16 -7.85
N ARG A 31 -8.57 -7.02 -9.13
CA ARG A 31 -9.92 -6.60 -9.52
C ARG A 31 -10.78 -7.85 -9.73
N LEU A 32 -11.72 -8.09 -8.82
CA LEU A 32 -12.66 -9.22 -8.90
C LEU A 32 -14.08 -8.68 -9.07
N ALA A 33 -14.68 -8.94 -10.22
CA ALA A 33 -16.08 -8.59 -10.55
C ALA A 33 -16.46 -7.12 -10.22
N GLY A 34 -15.59 -6.17 -10.55
CA GLY A 34 -15.81 -4.74 -10.32
C GLY A 34 -15.41 -4.23 -8.92
N THR A 35 -15.01 -5.12 -8.01
CA THR A 35 -14.50 -4.75 -6.68
C THR A 35 -12.99 -4.90 -6.62
N ILE A 36 -12.32 -3.96 -5.96
CA ILE A 36 -10.89 -4.03 -5.66
C ILE A 36 -10.71 -4.86 -4.38
N ARG A 37 -9.88 -5.90 -4.48
CA ARG A 37 -9.53 -6.83 -3.42
C ARG A 37 -8.02 -6.79 -3.24
N PHE A 38 -7.55 -6.93 -2.01
CA PHE A 38 -6.13 -7.01 -1.71
C PHE A 38 -5.82 -8.37 -1.06
N ASP A 39 -4.73 -8.99 -1.48
CA ASP A 39 -4.22 -10.18 -0.81
C ASP A 39 -3.24 -9.77 0.28
N ARG A 40 -3.43 -10.32 1.48
CA ARG A 40 -2.62 -9.97 2.64
C ARG A 40 -1.15 -10.30 2.38
N GLU A 41 -0.89 -11.48 1.83
CA GLU A 41 0.47 -11.96 1.55
C GLU A 41 1.18 -11.06 0.54
N GLN A 42 0.50 -10.71 -0.56
CA GLN A 42 1.04 -9.78 -1.58
C GLN A 42 1.27 -8.38 -1.02
N LEU A 43 0.32 -7.87 -0.22
CA LEU A 43 0.45 -6.56 0.40
C LEU A 43 1.63 -6.54 1.38
N GLN A 44 1.76 -7.58 2.19
CA GLN A 44 2.85 -7.70 3.17
C GLN A 44 4.21 -7.80 2.49
N ALA A 45 4.35 -8.64 1.46
CA ALA A 45 5.57 -8.74 0.68
C ALA A 45 5.97 -7.39 0.06
N TRP A 46 4.99 -6.65 -0.46
CA TRP A 46 5.27 -5.35 -1.06
C TRP A 46 5.63 -4.25 -0.04
N VAL A 47 5.10 -4.32 1.19
CA VAL A 47 5.57 -3.47 2.29
C VAL A 47 7.01 -3.78 2.64
N ASP A 48 7.32 -5.07 2.75
CA ASP A 48 8.65 -5.60 3.10
C ASP A 48 9.71 -5.26 2.04
N GLU A 49 9.32 -5.23 0.77
CA GLU A 49 10.19 -4.87 -0.36
C GLU A 49 10.67 -3.40 -0.34
N GLY A 50 10.24 -2.62 0.66
CA GLY A 50 10.72 -1.26 0.88
C GLY A 50 9.79 -0.23 0.25
N TRP A 51 8.49 -0.34 0.52
CA TRP A 51 7.58 0.73 0.15
C TRP A 51 7.99 2.02 0.87
N ASN A 52 8.54 2.96 0.10
CA ASN A 52 8.68 4.35 0.49
C ASN A 52 7.52 5.21 -0.07
N PRO A 53 6.45 5.49 0.71
CA PRO A 53 5.34 6.35 0.28
C PRO A 53 5.74 7.83 0.17
N ASN A 54 6.94 8.18 0.64
CA ASN A 54 7.44 9.54 0.66
C ASN A 54 8.77 9.63 -0.11
N PRO A 55 8.79 10.18 -1.34
CA PRO A 55 10.06 10.44 -2.04
C PRO A 55 10.98 11.39 -1.24
N ASN A 56 10.48 12.05 -0.19
CA ASN A 56 11.23 12.95 0.68
C ASN A 56 11.70 12.31 2.02
N ALA A 57 11.58 10.99 2.23
CA ALA A 57 11.94 10.33 3.49
C ALA A 57 13.32 9.64 3.53
N THR A 58 14.14 9.77 2.49
CA THR A 58 15.56 9.37 2.56
C THR A 58 16.35 10.53 3.18
N THR A 59 16.32 10.64 4.51
CA THR A 59 17.44 11.14 5.35
C THR A 59 17.10 10.76 6.79
N LYS A 60 17.37 9.51 7.16
CA LYS A 60 17.90 9.21 8.49
C LYS A 60 19.08 8.27 8.24
N GLU A 61 20.22 8.88 7.95
CA GLU A 61 21.51 8.26 8.17
C GLU A 61 21.52 7.72 9.62
N PRO A 62 21.89 6.46 9.85
CA PRO A 62 22.15 6.00 11.20
C PRO A 62 23.34 6.81 11.72
N GLU A 63 23.10 7.58 12.77
CA GLU A 63 24.12 8.20 13.60
C GLU A 63 24.82 7.08 14.38
N GLU A 64 25.97 6.63 13.89
CA GLU A 64 27.02 5.91 14.65
C GLU A 64 28.39 6.51 14.35
#